data_AF-A0A178ER73-F1
#
_entry.id   AF-A0A178ER73-F1
#
_cell.length_a   1.000
_cell.length_b   1.000
_cell.length_c   1.000
_cell.angle_alpha   90.00
_cell.angle_beta   90.00
_cell.angle_gamma   90.00
#
_symmetry.space_group_name_H-M   'P 1'
#
loop_
_entity.id
_entity.type
_entity.pdbx_description
1 polymer ?
#
loop_
_entity_poly.entity_id
_entity_poly.type
_entity_poly.pdbx_seq_one_letter_code
_entity_poly.pdbx_strand_id
1 'polypeptide(L)'
;MPIRLARYSDLEAISSTLAEGFHEEEVMGPLLHPLRREYPSDYLNYWRRKCWEKWWNYSYVFIVSYIEQDEKPEEVNEASSDDRKDDRSPEEPSKPPREVITGVAQWHRMGPGWESVWKPLGKWDPRLVISPLISIYHNFFLALITPNRAASRPPQLTEESVRQALIRVLGALYASPPHRLTNWSLNCLAVRPKYQRLGHGRELVAWGVDRAREEGIAASVLAAKGKDTFYRRCGFTELAGWATDGEGNPLKGVVEGGAVMFTRDNASVELPEACQALLEKVLRTAGLEINGKERDETAREEPNTAKKRVLLDLGFGCGEQTIYLTMNSARPSRIFDEYIGITLDKVQHGFAQKRLQQKILHGNQQEISTRPSKISLFCADAARPSTWPDEVTKTLHDAFSINDSNSNMERYVMGLDTLYHFYPSRREIFKYSHSILRANLLAFDLFLAPSNPSSLKRIFNALFLRLLTPTLGAPFGNFVSPETYTTMLEEAGYKTENIVIEDITDHVFVGLAGFLDKRCRDMAIMGLGGYTKWQVAGWLFRWLSSGGVLRAGVVIAKVD
;
A
#
# COMPACT_ATOMS: atom_id res chain seq x y z
N MET A 1 9.74 15.48 23.04
CA MET A 1 10.51 14.62 23.95
C MET A 1 11.57 13.90 23.14
N PRO A 2 12.85 13.91 23.53
CA PRO A 2 13.88 13.28 22.72
C PRO A 2 13.71 11.76 22.73
N ILE A 3 13.85 11.17 21.55
CA ILE A 3 13.88 9.72 21.32
C ILE A 3 15.13 9.35 20.55
N ARG A 4 15.63 8.14 20.74
CA ARG A 4 16.76 7.60 19.98
C ARG A 4 16.68 6.08 19.86
N LEU A 5 17.46 5.53 18.94
CA LEU A 5 17.76 4.11 18.93
C LEU A 5 18.39 3.71 20.27
N ALA A 6 17.96 2.59 20.81
CA ALA A 6 18.54 2.02 22.01
C ALA A 6 20.01 1.61 21.76
N ARG A 7 20.81 1.68 22.82
CA ARG A 7 22.16 1.15 22.92
C ARG A 7 22.11 -0.14 23.74
N TYR A 8 23.13 -0.98 23.60
CA TYR A 8 23.20 -2.23 24.38
C TYR A 8 23.16 -1.96 25.91
N SER A 9 23.76 -0.86 26.36
CA SER A 9 23.73 -0.38 27.74
C SER A 9 22.32 -0.06 28.27
N ASP A 10 21.35 0.22 27.38
CA ASP A 10 19.99 0.56 27.77
C ASP A 10 19.14 -0.67 28.11
N LEU A 11 19.61 -1.89 27.80
CA LEU A 11 18.81 -3.12 27.92
C LEU A 11 18.28 -3.35 29.32
N GLU A 12 19.03 -2.99 30.36
CA GLU A 12 18.59 -3.11 31.74
C GLU A 12 17.44 -2.13 32.04
N ALA A 13 17.61 -0.86 31.64
CA ALA A 13 16.58 0.16 31.81
C ALA A 13 15.31 -0.14 30.98
N ILE A 14 15.48 -0.69 29.78
CA ILE A 14 14.39 -1.17 28.92
C ILE A 14 13.63 -2.31 29.59
N SER A 15 14.34 -3.30 30.11
CA SER A 15 13.75 -4.48 30.77
C SER A 15 12.95 -4.07 32.00
N SER A 16 13.51 -3.19 32.84
CA SER A 16 12.81 -2.61 34.00
C SER A 16 11.58 -1.80 33.58
N THR A 17 11.69 -0.97 32.53
CA THR A 17 10.56 -0.16 32.05
C THR A 17 9.42 -1.03 31.51
N LEU A 18 9.72 -2.11 30.78
CA LEU A 18 8.73 -3.06 30.32
C LEU A 18 8.10 -3.85 31.47
N ALA A 19 8.90 -4.31 32.43
CA ALA A 19 8.39 -4.97 33.62
C ALA A 19 7.40 -4.07 34.39
N GLU A 20 7.74 -2.80 34.61
CA GLU A 20 6.83 -1.84 35.24
C GLU A 20 5.57 -1.58 34.40
N GLY A 21 5.72 -1.40 33.08
CA GLY A 21 4.61 -1.07 32.18
C GLY A 21 3.60 -2.21 31.98
N PHE A 22 4.07 -3.45 32.00
CA PHE A 22 3.24 -4.65 31.81
C PHE A 22 2.86 -5.33 33.13
N HIS A 23 3.24 -4.77 34.28
CA HIS A 23 2.96 -5.36 35.58
C HIS A 23 1.46 -5.59 35.82
N GLU A 24 0.59 -4.70 35.34
CA GLU A 24 -0.86 -4.83 35.49
C GLU A 24 -1.58 -5.01 34.13
N GLU A 25 -0.84 -5.33 33.06
CA GLU A 25 -1.42 -5.66 31.75
C GLU A 25 -2.01 -7.07 31.78
N GLU A 26 -3.23 -7.26 31.26
CA GLU A 26 -4.08 -8.44 31.45
C GLU A 26 -3.35 -9.77 31.19
N VAL A 27 -2.58 -9.86 30.10
CA VAL A 27 -1.91 -11.11 29.70
C VAL A 27 -0.57 -11.28 30.39
N MET A 28 0.31 -10.29 30.26
CA MET A 28 1.70 -10.39 30.73
C MET A 28 1.82 -10.30 32.25
N GLY A 29 0.90 -9.61 32.91
CA GLY A 29 0.86 -9.44 34.36
C GLY A 29 0.14 -10.62 35.04
N PRO A 30 -1.17 -10.52 35.32
CA PRO A 30 -1.87 -11.47 36.17
C PRO A 30 -2.06 -12.86 35.55
N LEU A 31 -2.21 -13.00 34.23
CA LEU A 31 -2.44 -14.31 33.61
C LEU A 31 -1.16 -15.15 33.49
N LEU A 32 -0.09 -14.60 32.92
CA LEU A 32 1.18 -15.32 32.77
C LEU A 32 2.03 -15.29 34.05
N HIS A 33 1.91 -14.24 34.87
CA HIS A 33 2.73 -14.03 36.07
C HIS A 33 1.90 -13.67 37.32
N PRO A 34 1.01 -14.57 37.78
CA PRO A 34 0.15 -14.31 38.93
C PRO A 34 0.94 -14.02 40.22
N LEU A 35 2.13 -14.63 40.40
CA LEU A 35 2.98 -14.48 41.58
C LEU A 35 4.05 -13.39 41.43
N ARG A 36 3.94 -12.49 40.43
CA ARG A 36 4.90 -11.39 40.18
C ARG A 36 5.15 -10.47 41.37
N ARG A 37 4.17 -10.33 42.27
CA ARG A 37 4.31 -9.52 43.50
C ARG A 37 5.14 -10.22 44.58
N GLU A 38 5.09 -11.54 44.65
CA GLU A 38 5.89 -12.36 45.56
C GLU A 38 7.32 -12.57 45.03
N TYR A 39 7.46 -12.63 43.70
CA TYR A 39 8.73 -12.86 43.00
C TYR A 39 9.03 -11.75 41.98
N PRO A 40 9.24 -10.50 42.42
CA PRO A 40 9.47 -9.36 41.52
C PRO A 40 10.77 -9.49 40.73
N SER A 41 11.82 -10.08 41.33
CA SER A 41 13.10 -10.32 40.67
C SER A 41 12.96 -11.34 39.53
N ASP A 42 12.19 -12.41 39.72
CA ASP A 42 11.91 -13.41 38.69
C ASP A 42 11.13 -12.81 37.52
N TYR A 43 10.15 -11.95 37.81
CA TYR A 43 9.39 -11.23 36.80
C TYR A 43 10.27 -10.25 35.99
N LEU A 44 11.18 -9.53 36.64
CA LEU A 44 12.15 -8.69 35.94
C LEU A 44 13.13 -9.52 35.10
N ASN A 45 13.60 -10.65 35.63
CA ASN A 45 14.48 -11.56 34.90
C ASN A 45 13.81 -12.14 33.65
N TYR A 46 12.49 -12.38 33.68
CA TYR A 46 11.73 -12.75 32.49
C TYR A 46 11.87 -11.68 31.39
N TRP A 47 11.66 -10.40 31.71
CA TRP A 47 11.80 -9.31 30.74
C TRP A 47 13.25 -9.13 30.27
N ARG A 48 14.24 -9.27 31.15
CA ARG A 48 15.67 -9.25 30.78
C ARG A 48 15.98 -10.28 29.70
N ARG A 49 15.52 -11.53 29.90
CA ARG A 49 15.71 -12.63 28.94
C ARG A 49 15.07 -12.31 27.59
N LYS A 50 13.82 -11.82 27.58
CA LYS A 50 13.09 -11.46 26.36
C LYS A 50 13.73 -10.30 25.60
N CYS A 51 14.21 -9.28 26.31
CA CYS A 51 14.89 -8.14 25.70
C CYS A 51 16.23 -8.56 25.09
N TRP A 52 17.01 -9.39 25.79
CA TRP A 52 18.27 -9.94 25.27
C TRP A 52 18.08 -10.77 24.01
N GLU A 53 17.12 -11.69 23.99
CA GLU A 53 16.85 -12.54 22.83
C GLU A 53 16.45 -11.70 21.61
N LYS A 54 15.59 -10.69 21.82
CA LYS A 54 15.11 -9.79 20.76
C LYS A 54 16.14 -8.75 20.32
N TRP A 55 17.08 -8.36 21.18
CA TRP A 55 18.18 -7.45 20.80
C TRP A 55 19.01 -8.03 19.66
N TRP A 56 19.26 -9.33 19.69
CA TRP A 56 20.01 -10.04 18.66
C TRP A 56 19.15 -10.51 17.49
N ASN A 57 17.84 -10.28 17.54
CA ASN A 57 16.97 -10.49 16.39
C ASN A 57 16.87 -9.19 15.59
N TYR A 58 17.54 -9.17 14.44
CA TYR A 58 17.70 -7.96 13.64
C TYR A 58 16.42 -7.50 12.94
N SER A 59 15.34 -8.28 12.98
CA SER A 59 14.03 -7.76 12.59
C SER A 59 13.42 -6.83 13.64
N TYR A 60 14.00 -6.76 14.85
CA TYR A 60 13.54 -5.89 15.91
C TYR A 60 14.36 -4.61 16.01
N VAL A 61 13.69 -3.54 16.41
CA VAL A 61 14.30 -2.25 16.74
C VAL A 61 13.75 -1.78 18.08
N PHE A 62 14.64 -1.34 18.96
CA PHE A 62 14.28 -0.72 20.22
C PHE A 62 14.50 0.79 20.11
N ILE A 63 13.46 1.55 20.42
CA ILE A 63 13.50 3.01 20.53
C ILE A 63 13.26 3.38 21.97
N VAL A 64 14.09 4.26 22.50
CA VAL A 64 13.97 4.77 23.87
C VAL A 64 13.68 6.26 23.85
N SER A 65 12.81 6.67 24.77
CA SER A 65 12.67 8.07 25.16
C SER A 65 13.49 8.30 26.41
N TYR A 66 14.10 9.47 26.52
CA TYR A 66 14.98 9.80 27.64
C TYR A 66 14.82 11.26 28.06
N ILE A 67 15.35 11.56 29.24
CA ILE A 67 15.61 12.93 29.71
C ILE A 67 17.07 13.03 30.09
N GLU A 68 17.68 14.19 29.85
CA GLU A 68 19.02 14.50 30.32
C GLU A 68 18.92 14.95 31.79
N GLN A 69 19.77 14.38 32.64
CA GLN A 69 19.89 14.77 34.02
C GLN A 69 21.22 15.53 34.19
N ASP A 70 21.13 16.80 34.55
CA ASP A 70 22.31 17.58 34.95
C ASP A 70 22.91 16.93 36.20
N GLU A 71 24.23 16.68 36.18
CA GLU A 71 24.96 16.24 37.37
C GLU A 71 24.77 17.31 38.45
N LYS A 72 24.06 16.98 39.54
CA LYS A 72 24.15 17.79 40.75
C LYS A 72 25.62 17.71 41.21
N PRO A 73 26.30 18.84 41.43
CA PRO A 73 27.65 18.80 42.00
C PRO A 73 27.59 18.02 43.31
N GLU A 74 28.44 17.00 43.45
CA GLU A 74 28.59 16.23 44.68
C GLU A 74 28.79 17.21 45.85
N GLU A 75 28.03 17.04 46.93
CA GLU A 75 28.27 17.76 48.18
C GLU A 75 29.69 17.43 48.64
N VAL A 76 30.59 18.39 48.48
CA VAL A 76 31.96 18.34 49.00
C VAL A 76 31.84 18.23 50.52
N ASN A 77 32.18 17.06 51.05
CA ASN A 77 32.41 16.90 52.49
C ASN A 77 33.60 17.79 52.88
N GLU A 78 33.31 18.89 53.57
CA GLU A 78 34.32 19.72 54.22
C GLU A 78 35.03 18.92 55.31
N ALA A 79 36.27 18.49 55.02
CA ALA A 79 37.24 18.17 56.04
C ALA A 79 38.66 18.57 55.58
N SER A 80 39.15 19.63 56.23
CA SER A 80 40.55 19.99 56.53
C SER A 80 41.53 20.37 55.39
N SER A 81 41.72 21.68 55.27
CA SER A 81 42.98 22.46 55.39
C SER A 81 44.22 22.17 54.54
N ASP A 82 44.68 23.26 53.89
CA ASP A 82 46.06 23.68 53.57
C ASP A 82 46.88 22.85 52.58
N ASP A 83 47.11 23.35 51.36
CA ASP A 83 48.23 24.25 51.05
C ASP A 83 48.29 24.54 49.53
N ARG A 84 48.91 25.66 49.16
CA ARG A 84 48.97 26.21 47.79
C ARG A 84 49.71 25.31 46.79
N LYS A 85 49.20 25.18 45.56
CA LYS A 85 49.96 25.35 44.30
C LYS A 85 49.08 25.49 43.06
N ASP A 86 49.43 26.52 42.30
CA ASP A 86 48.94 26.90 40.98
C ASP A 86 49.40 25.84 39.96
N ASP A 87 48.46 25.07 39.41
CA ASP A 87 48.72 24.22 38.24
C ASP A 87 47.47 24.21 37.34
N ARG A 88 47.54 24.97 36.25
CA ARG A 88 46.53 24.99 35.18
C ARG A 88 46.56 23.65 34.45
N SER A 89 45.79 22.70 34.97
CA SER A 89 45.45 21.47 34.28
C SER A 89 44.43 21.79 33.16
N PRO A 90 44.53 21.18 31.97
CA PRO A 90 43.52 21.36 30.93
C PRO A 90 42.18 20.80 31.43
N GLU A 91 41.11 21.59 31.33
CA GLU A 91 39.74 21.17 31.64
C GLU A 91 39.46 19.83 30.96
N GLU A 92 39.28 18.77 31.74
CA GLU A 92 38.78 17.51 31.24
C GLU A 92 37.41 17.77 30.58
N PRO A 93 37.12 17.18 29.41
CA PRO A 93 35.83 17.36 28.77
C PRO A 93 34.73 16.92 29.72
N SER A 94 33.82 17.85 30.04
CA SER A 94 32.64 17.61 30.88
C SER A 94 31.97 16.30 30.46
N LYS A 95 31.81 15.37 31.40
CA LYS A 95 31.14 14.09 31.13
C LYS A 95 29.76 14.38 30.52
N PRO A 96 29.35 13.63 29.48
CA PRO A 96 28.05 13.84 28.88
C PRO A 96 26.95 13.64 29.94
N PRO A 97 25.88 14.45 29.91
CA PRO A 97 24.82 14.41 30.92
C PRO A 97 24.21 13.01 31.00
N ARG A 98 23.89 12.58 32.22
CA ARG A 98 23.40 11.22 32.47
C ARG A 98 21.97 11.10 31.94
N GLU A 99 21.79 10.36 30.85
CA GLU A 99 20.48 10.10 30.28
C GLU A 99 19.67 9.12 31.15
N VAL A 100 18.43 9.47 31.47
CA VAL A 100 17.48 8.59 32.17
C VAL A 100 16.41 8.12 31.18
N ILE A 101 16.33 6.81 30.96
CA ILE A 101 15.32 6.21 30.07
C ILE A 101 13.93 6.31 30.71
N THR A 102 13.03 7.03 30.04
CA THR A 102 11.66 7.29 30.50
C THR A 102 10.63 6.34 29.90
N GLY A 103 10.92 5.75 28.75
CA GLY A 103 10.00 4.89 28.01
C GLY A 103 10.68 4.16 26.86
N VAL A 104 10.07 3.08 26.39
CA VAL A 104 10.58 2.22 25.32
C VAL A 104 9.46 1.77 24.38
N ALA A 105 9.78 1.73 23.09
CA ALA A 105 9.01 1.02 22.09
C ALA A 105 9.88 -0.06 21.43
N GLN A 106 9.30 -1.24 21.27
CA GLN A 106 9.86 -2.33 20.51
C GLN A 106 9.06 -2.51 19.23
N TRP A 107 9.70 -2.22 18.11
CA TRP A 107 9.17 -2.38 16.77
C TRP A 107 9.73 -3.64 16.13
N HIS A 108 8.91 -4.31 15.33
CA HIS A 108 9.25 -5.51 14.58
C HIS A 108 8.98 -5.27 13.10
N ARG A 109 10.01 -5.35 12.27
CA ARG A 109 9.90 -5.26 10.82
C ARG A 109 9.49 -6.63 10.26
N MET A 110 8.20 -6.78 9.96
CA MET A 110 7.64 -8.05 9.47
C MET A 110 7.72 -8.15 7.95
N GLY A 111 7.93 -9.37 7.46
CA GLY A 111 8.08 -9.65 6.03
C GLY A 111 9.45 -9.24 5.46
N PRO A 112 9.62 -9.29 4.13
CA PRO A 112 10.86 -8.88 3.46
C PRO A 112 11.24 -7.43 3.79
N GLY A 113 12.53 -7.16 3.97
CA GLY A 113 13.09 -5.82 4.21
C GLY A 113 13.75 -5.64 5.57
N TRP A 114 13.52 -6.54 6.53
CA TRP A 114 14.18 -6.51 7.83
C TRP A 114 15.71 -6.64 7.73
N GLU A 115 16.19 -7.33 6.69
CA GLU A 115 17.61 -7.57 6.41
C GLU A 115 18.43 -6.29 6.24
N SER A 116 17.74 -5.20 5.96
CA SER A 116 18.32 -3.93 5.61
C SER A 116 18.30 -2.91 6.75
N VAL A 117 17.64 -3.25 7.85
CA VAL A 117 17.54 -2.38 9.04
C VAL A 117 18.93 -2.13 9.61
N TRP A 118 19.84 -3.12 9.53
CA TRP A 118 21.17 -3.09 10.15
C TRP A 118 22.33 -3.38 9.17
N LYS A 119 22.35 -2.71 8.00
CA LYS A 119 23.36 -2.86 6.91
C LYS A 119 24.83 -2.88 7.41
N PRO A 120 25.76 -3.59 6.72
CA PRO A 120 25.65 -4.06 5.33
C PRO A 120 25.42 -5.57 5.12
N LEU A 121 25.64 -6.43 6.13
CA LEU A 121 25.67 -7.89 5.91
C LEU A 121 24.28 -8.55 5.87
N GLY A 122 23.25 -7.92 6.45
CA GLY A 122 21.87 -8.41 6.42
C GLY A 122 21.76 -9.89 6.82
N LYS A 123 21.30 -10.75 5.89
CA LYS A 123 21.16 -12.20 6.11
C LYS A 123 22.47 -12.94 6.41
N TRP A 124 23.60 -12.32 6.06
CA TRP A 124 24.94 -12.90 6.22
C TRP A 124 25.65 -12.40 7.49
N ASP A 125 24.97 -11.63 8.34
CA ASP A 125 25.56 -11.22 9.60
C ASP A 125 25.70 -12.44 10.53
N PRO A 126 26.92 -12.83 10.92
CA PRO A 126 27.14 -13.99 11.78
C PRO A 126 26.46 -13.85 13.14
N ARG A 127 26.15 -12.62 13.58
CA ARG A 127 25.46 -12.34 14.84
C ARG A 127 24.00 -12.82 14.83
N LEU A 128 23.42 -13.14 13.67
CA LEU A 128 22.09 -13.74 13.58
C LEU A 128 22.00 -15.10 14.28
N VAL A 129 23.13 -15.82 14.45
CA VAL A 129 23.15 -17.08 15.21
C VAL A 129 23.08 -16.86 16.73
N ILE A 130 23.32 -15.64 17.21
CA ILE A 130 23.31 -15.35 18.65
C ILE A 130 21.90 -15.50 19.23
N SER A 131 20.87 -15.02 18.52
CA SER A 131 19.47 -15.11 18.98
C SER A 131 19.02 -16.57 19.21
N PRO A 132 19.16 -17.53 18.26
CA PRO A 132 18.77 -18.92 18.51
C PRO A 132 19.62 -19.59 19.60
N LEU A 133 20.92 -19.28 19.72
CA LEU A 133 21.78 -19.80 20.79
C LEU A 133 21.34 -19.30 22.18
N ILE A 134 21.03 -18.00 22.30
CA ILE A 134 20.49 -17.41 23.53
C ILE A 134 19.13 -18.04 23.87
N SER A 135 18.26 -18.25 22.87
CA SER A 135 16.96 -18.90 23.09
C SER A 135 17.11 -20.32 23.64
N ILE A 136 18.03 -21.12 23.09
CA ILE A 136 18.36 -22.46 23.61
C ILE A 136 18.90 -22.36 25.04
N TYR A 137 19.84 -21.45 25.29
CA TYR A 137 20.41 -21.26 26.62
C TYR A 137 19.36 -20.87 27.67
N HIS A 138 18.46 -19.94 27.32
CA HIS A 138 17.36 -19.50 28.18
C HIS A 138 16.38 -20.64 28.48
N ASN A 139 15.95 -21.37 27.44
CA ASN A 139 14.89 -22.37 27.55
C ASN A 139 15.34 -23.69 28.17
N PHE A 140 16.60 -24.10 27.97
CA PHE A 140 17.12 -25.37 28.49
C PHE A 140 17.95 -25.21 29.75
N PHE A 141 18.88 -24.26 29.81
CA PHE A 141 19.83 -24.18 30.91
C PHE A 141 19.34 -23.26 32.03
N LEU A 142 18.96 -22.02 31.71
CA LEU A 142 18.50 -21.06 32.72
C LEU A 142 17.12 -21.39 33.28
N ALA A 143 16.25 -22.03 32.52
CA ALA A 143 14.94 -22.50 33.03
C ALA A 143 15.09 -23.57 34.12
N LEU A 144 16.14 -24.40 34.05
CA LEU A 144 16.45 -25.41 35.06
C LEU A 144 17.10 -24.81 36.32
N ILE A 145 18.01 -23.85 36.15
CA ILE A 145 18.79 -23.28 37.26
C ILE A 145 18.05 -22.13 37.95
N THR A 146 17.30 -21.34 37.18
CA THR A 146 16.58 -20.14 37.64
C THR A 146 15.14 -20.13 37.09
N PRO A 147 14.28 -21.02 37.62
CA PRO A 147 12.90 -21.11 37.19
C PRO A 147 12.14 -19.82 37.44
N ASN A 148 11.27 -19.41 36.51
CA ASN A 148 10.41 -18.24 36.70
C ASN A 148 9.31 -18.54 37.74
N ARG A 149 9.56 -18.18 39.01
CA ARG A 149 8.60 -18.38 40.11
C ARG A 149 7.41 -17.44 40.05
N ALA A 150 7.50 -16.34 39.31
CA ALA A 150 6.39 -15.42 39.12
C ALA A 150 5.24 -16.05 38.31
N ALA A 151 5.51 -17.08 37.51
CA ALA A 151 4.51 -17.83 36.77
C ALA A 151 3.84 -18.92 37.63
N SER A 152 2.54 -19.18 37.42
CA SER A 152 1.77 -20.22 38.14
C SER A 152 2.29 -21.64 37.89
N ARG A 153 2.16 -22.51 38.90
CA ARG A 153 2.45 -23.95 38.81
C ARG A 153 1.30 -24.80 39.38
N PRO A 154 0.60 -25.62 38.57
CA PRO A 154 0.66 -25.66 37.10
C PRO A 154 0.09 -24.36 36.48
N PRO A 155 0.60 -23.93 35.32
CA PRO A 155 0.15 -22.70 34.70
C PRO A 155 -1.27 -22.82 34.14
N GLN A 156 -2.14 -21.84 34.41
CA GLN A 156 -3.48 -21.75 33.81
C GLN A 156 -3.38 -21.46 32.30
N LEU A 157 -2.40 -20.65 31.92
CA LEU A 157 -2.10 -20.25 30.55
C LEU A 157 -0.58 -20.29 30.37
N THR A 158 -0.09 -20.84 29.26
CA THR A 158 1.36 -20.85 28.97
C THR A 158 1.67 -19.84 27.88
N GLU A 159 2.88 -19.29 27.90
CA GLU A 159 3.32 -18.39 26.82
C GLU A 159 3.21 -19.05 25.44
N GLU A 160 3.49 -20.36 25.37
CA GLU A 160 3.36 -21.13 24.14
C GLU A 160 1.92 -21.24 23.65
N SER A 161 0.95 -21.49 24.55
CA SER A 161 -0.46 -21.55 24.15
C SER A 161 -0.97 -20.20 23.65
N VAL A 162 -0.57 -19.10 24.31
CA VAL A 162 -0.85 -17.73 23.87
C VAL A 162 -0.22 -17.46 22.50
N ARG A 163 1.05 -17.80 22.32
CA ARG A 163 1.78 -17.61 21.07
C ARG A 163 1.11 -18.34 19.91
N GLN A 164 0.72 -19.60 20.10
CA GLN A 164 0.04 -20.40 19.08
C GLN A 164 -1.33 -19.83 18.72
N ALA A 165 -2.09 -19.37 19.71
CA ALA A 165 -3.37 -18.70 19.50
C ALA A 165 -3.21 -17.42 18.67
N LEU A 166 -2.25 -16.57 19.06
CA LEU A 166 -1.93 -15.34 18.34
C LEU A 166 -1.47 -15.64 16.91
N ILE A 167 -0.60 -16.63 16.68
CA ILE A 167 -0.15 -16.98 15.31
C ILE A 167 -1.32 -17.37 14.42
N ARG A 168 -2.28 -18.17 14.91
CA ARG A 168 -3.44 -18.59 14.11
C ARG A 168 -4.30 -17.39 13.70
N VAL A 169 -4.62 -16.52 14.65
CA VAL A 169 -5.52 -15.38 14.42
C VAL A 169 -4.83 -14.28 13.63
N LEU A 170 -3.63 -13.87 14.08
CA LEU A 170 -2.87 -12.81 13.42
C LEU A 170 -2.42 -13.25 12.02
N GLY A 171 -2.12 -14.53 11.79
CA GLY A 171 -1.79 -15.04 10.47
C GLY A 171 -2.86 -14.69 9.42
N ALA A 172 -4.14 -14.90 9.74
CA ALA A 172 -5.24 -14.56 8.86
C ALA A 172 -5.39 -13.03 8.66
N LEU A 173 -5.28 -12.26 9.75
CA LEU A 173 -5.46 -10.80 9.74
C LEU A 173 -4.34 -10.06 8.99
N TYR A 174 -3.11 -10.60 9.02
CA TYR A 174 -1.95 -10.04 8.35
C TYR A 174 -1.81 -10.54 6.91
N ALA A 175 -2.35 -11.71 6.58
CA ALA A 175 -2.31 -12.25 5.22
C ALA A 175 -3.27 -11.55 4.25
N SER A 176 -4.30 -10.86 4.76
CA SER A 176 -5.29 -10.19 3.93
C SER A 176 -5.70 -8.83 4.50
N PRO A 177 -5.77 -7.77 3.68
CA PRO A 177 -5.27 -7.66 2.29
C PRO A 177 -3.73 -7.77 2.19
N PRO A 178 -3.18 -8.10 1.00
CA PRO A 178 -1.76 -8.41 0.82
C PRO A 178 -0.77 -7.34 1.28
N HIS A 179 -1.17 -6.07 1.32
CA HIS A 179 -0.31 -4.98 1.80
C HIS A 179 0.03 -5.08 3.30
N ARG A 180 -0.73 -5.88 4.08
CA ARG A 180 -0.48 -6.11 5.51
C ARG A 180 0.62 -7.13 5.78
N LEU A 181 1.01 -7.93 4.80
CA LEU A 181 2.04 -8.98 4.96
C LEU A 181 3.41 -8.40 5.34
N THR A 182 3.72 -7.22 4.79
CA THR A 182 4.96 -6.50 5.05
C THR A 182 4.60 -5.22 5.78
N ASN A 183 4.98 -5.12 7.06
CA ASN A 183 4.63 -3.98 7.90
C ASN A 183 5.62 -3.76 9.04
N TRP A 184 5.54 -2.59 9.68
CA TRP A 184 6.15 -2.35 10.99
C TRP A 184 5.15 -2.65 12.10
N SER A 185 5.38 -3.72 12.87
CA SER A 185 4.53 -4.12 14.00
C SER A 185 5.07 -3.56 15.30
N LEU A 186 4.25 -2.80 16.03
CA LEU A 186 4.56 -2.37 17.39
C LEU A 186 4.25 -3.51 18.37
N ASN A 187 5.30 -4.16 18.87
CA ASN A 187 5.16 -5.34 19.72
C ASN A 187 5.05 -4.99 21.21
N CYS A 188 5.82 -4.01 21.68
CA CYS A 188 5.75 -3.55 23.07
C CYS A 188 5.90 -2.03 23.13
N LEU A 189 5.11 -1.39 24.00
CA LEU A 189 5.22 0.03 24.32
C LEU A 189 5.03 0.21 25.82
N ALA A 190 6.02 0.78 26.49
CA ALA A 190 5.92 1.10 27.92
C ALA A 190 6.55 2.46 28.21
N VAL A 191 5.92 3.21 29.09
CA VAL A 191 6.45 4.46 29.64
C VAL A 191 6.38 4.33 31.15
N ARG A 192 7.48 4.62 31.85
CA ARG A 192 7.53 4.53 33.31
C ARG A 192 6.42 5.40 33.92
N PRO A 193 5.77 4.98 35.02
CA PRO A 193 4.59 5.65 35.57
C PRO A 193 4.74 7.17 35.74
N LYS A 194 5.89 7.64 36.23
CA LYS A 194 6.20 9.07 36.43
C LYS A 194 6.16 9.92 35.16
N TYR A 195 6.40 9.32 33.99
CA TYR A 195 6.50 10.02 32.70
C TYR A 195 5.29 9.74 31.79
N GLN A 196 4.27 9.04 32.28
CA GLN A 196 3.06 8.81 31.51
C GLN A 196 2.26 10.09 31.30
N ARG A 197 1.48 10.15 30.21
CA ARG A 197 0.65 11.30 29.81
C ARG A 197 1.43 12.60 29.50
N LEU A 198 2.77 12.55 29.43
CA LEU A 198 3.64 13.66 29.01
C LEU A 198 4.09 13.58 27.53
N GLY A 199 3.45 12.71 26.74
CA GLY A 199 3.73 12.59 25.30
C GLY A 199 4.82 11.59 24.89
N HIS A 200 5.62 11.05 25.81
CA HIS A 200 6.68 10.07 25.49
C HIS A 200 6.19 8.89 24.64
N GLY A 201 5.04 8.30 25.02
CA GLY A 201 4.45 7.19 24.27
C GLY A 201 4.05 7.56 22.85
N ARG A 202 3.59 8.81 22.62
CA ARG A 202 3.22 9.29 21.29
C ARG A 202 4.46 9.41 20.39
N GLU A 203 5.54 9.98 20.90
CA GLU A 203 6.81 10.11 20.15
C GLU A 203 7.40 8.75 19.78
N LEU A 204 7.39 7.81 20.73
CA LEU A 204 7.83 6.43 20.50
C LEU A 204 7.02 5.69 19.42
N VAL A 205 5.72 5.98 19.35
CA VAL A 205 4.84 5.43 18.32
C VAL A 205 5.05 6.14 16.97
N ALA A 206 5.20 7.46 16.99
CA ALA A 206 5.41 8.27 15.79
C ALA A 206 6.60 7.78 14.99
N TRP A 207 7.72 7.44 15.64
CA TRP A 207 8.92 6.92 14.98
C TRP A 207 8.64 5.75 14.03
N GLY A 208 7.91 4.72 14.48
CA GLY A 208 7.65 3.54 13.65
C GLY A 208 6.56 3.76 12.61
N VAL A 209 5.57 4.61 12.91
CA VAL A 209 4.55 5.03 11.93
C VAL A 209 5.18 5.85 10.81
N ASP A 210 6.08 6.77 11.15
CA ASP A 210 6.82 7.57 10.17
C ASP A 210 7.75 6.68 9.35
N ARG A 211 8.41 5.69 9.96
CA ARG A 211 9.23 4.71 9.24
C ARG A 211 8.42 3.85 8.27
N ALA A 212 7.24 3.41 8.67
CA ALA A 212 6.33 2.69 7.79
C ALA A 212 5.85 3.56 6.62
N ARG A 213 5.55 4.84 6.89
CA ARG A 213 5.17 5.82 5.87
C ARG A 213 6.31 6.09 4.88
N GLU A 214 7.54 6.24 5.37
CA GLU A 214 8.76 6.39 4.58
C GLU A 214 8.98 5.20 3.64
N GLU A 215 8.72 3.97 4.11
CA GLU A 215 8.86 2.72 3.35
C GLU A 215 7.60 2.35 2.53
N GLY A 216 6.56 3.18 2.53
CA GLY A 216 5.32 2.90 1.77
C GLY A 216 4.62 1.59 2.19
N ILE A 217 4.76 1.18 3.45
CA ILE A 217 4.13 -0.02 4.02
C ILE A 217 3.26 0.35 5.23
N ALA A 218 2.39 -0.56 5.65
CA ALA A 218 1.58 -0.34 6.84
C ALA A 218 2.43 -0.41 8.14
N ALA A 219 1.96 0.23 9.19
CA ALA A 219 2.30 -0.11 10.57
C ALA A 219 1.12 -0.83 11.22
N SER A 220 1.40 -1.74 12.15
CA SER A 220 0.40 -2.51 12.89
C SER A 220 0.64 -2.47 14.39
N VAL A 221 -0.41 -2.70 15.17
CA VAL A 221 -0.33 -2.79 16.64
C VAL A 221 -1.40 -3.75 17.18
N LEU A 222 -1.05 -4.49 18.23
CA LEU A 222 -1.99 -5.21 19.08
C LEU A 222 -2.28 -4.36 20.32
N ALA A 223 -3.48 -3.78 20.39
CA ALA A 223 -3.86 -2.89 21.48
C ALA A 223 -4.44 -3.65 22.67
N ALA A 224 -3.85 -3.44 23.85
CA ALA A 224 -4.41 -3.88 25.13
C ALA A 224 -5.73 -3.15 25.46
N LYS A 225 -6.47 -3.66 26.44
CA LYS A 225 -7.76 -3.10 26.89
C LYS A 225 -7.68 -1.60 27.14
N GLY A 226 -8.60 -0.85 26.53
CA GLY A 226 -8.72 0.60 26.68
C GLY A 226 -7.60 1.44 26.06
N LYS A 227 -6.72 0.84 25.25
CA LYS A 227 -5.62 1.56 24.57
C LYS A 227 -5.87 1.82 23.08
N ASP A 228 -6.93 1.25 22.51
CA ASP A 228 -7.36 1.42 21.11
C ASP A 228 -7.51 2.91 20.74
N THR A 229 -8.14 3.72 21.60
CA THR A 229 -8.34 5.16 21.37
C THR A 229 -7.03 5.92 21.28
N PHE A 230 -6.03 5.53 22.07
CA PHE A 230 -4.69 6.12 21.99
C PHE A 230 -4.03 5.80 20.64
N TYR A 231 -4.10 4.54 20.19
CA TYR A 231 -3.51 4.13 18.91
C TYR A 231 -4.24 4.71 17.69
N ARG A 232 -5.58 4.85 17.73
CA ARG A 232 -6.34 5.59 16.70
C ARG A 232 -5.81 7.01 16.54
N ARG A 233 -5.56 7.72 17.65
CA ARG A 233 -4.98 9.08 17.64
C ARG A 233 -3.52 9.14 17.18
N CYS A 234 -2.83 8.01 17.13
CA CYS A 234 -1.49 7.89 16.58
C CYS A 234 -1.47 7.44 15.11
N GLY A 235 -2.64 7.23 14.49
CA GLY A 235 -2.76 6.90 13.06
C GLY A 235 -3.19 5.46 12.75
N PHE A 236 -3.38 4.61 13.76
CA PHE A 236 -3.90 3.24 13.57
C PHE A 236 -5.43 3.28 13.45
N THR A 237 -5.94 3.68 12.30
CA THR A 237 -7.38 3.90 12.07
C THR A 237 -8.12 2.66 11.59
N GLU A 238 -7.42 1.66 11.07
CA GLU A 238 -8.01 0.47 10.47
C GLU A 238 -8.05 -0.69 11.48
N LEU A 239 -9.24 -1.08 11.93
CA LEU A 239 -9.42 -2.25 12.79
C LEU A 239 -9.50 -3.51 11.91
N ALA A 240 -8.55 -4.42 12.05
CA ALA A 240 -8.52 -5.68 11.30
C ALA A 240 -9.32 -6.79 11.99
N GLY A 241 -9.38 -6.80 13.32
CA GLY A 241 -10.06 -7.83 14.11
C GLY A 241 -9.55 -7.86 15.54
N TRP A 242 -9.82 -8.95 16.26
CA TRP A 242 -9.39 -9.13 17.65
C TRP A 242 -8.53 -10.38 17.82
N ALA A 243 -7.46 -10.26 18.60
CA ALA A 243 -6.56 -11.37 18.92
C ALA A 243 -7.21 -12.48 19.78
N THR A 244 -8.37 -12.20 20.37
CA THR A 244 -9.20 -13.14 21.13
C THR A 244 -10.19 -13.92 20.26
N ASP A 245 -10.31 -13.56 18.96
CA ASP A 245 -11.21 -14.24 18.04
C ASP A 245 -10.70 -15.65 17.67
N GLY A 246 -11.56 -16.45 17.06
CA GLY A 246 -11.24 -17.82 16.65
C GLY A 246 -11.74 -18.90 17.62
N GLU A 247 -12.04 -20.06 17.06
CA GLU A 247 -12.50 -21.22 17.83
C GLU A 247 -11.34 -21.83 18.62
N GLY A 248 -11.60 -22.17 19.90
CA GLY A 248 -10.58 -22.73 20.80
C GLY A 248 -9.47 -21.75 21.22
N ASN A 249 -9.65 -20.44 21.01
CA ASN A 249 -8.69 -19.44 21.48
C ASN A 249 -8.72 -19.34 23.02
N PRO A 250 -7.61 -19.62 23.72
CA PRO A 250 -7.57 -19.65 25.17
C PRO A 250 -7.67 -18.25 25.82
N LEU A 251 -7.58 -17.18 25.03
CA LEU A 251 -7.79 -15.80 25.49
C LEU A 251 -9.26 -15.38 25.45
N LYS A 252 -10.11 -16.13 24.72
CA LYS A 252 -11.52 -15.77 24.50
C LYS A 252 -12.30 -15.84 25.81
N GLY A 253 -12.92 -14.72 26.18
CA GLY A 253 -13.68 -14.59 27.43
C GLY A 253 -12.83 -14.44 28.70
N VAL A 254 -11.50 -14.44 28.57
CA VAL A 254 -10.55 -14.21 29.67
C VAL A 254 -9.90 -12.83 29.56
N VAL A 255 -9.64 -12.38 28.33
CA VAL A 255 -9.05 -11.08 28.01
C VAL A 255 -10.09 -10.23 27.28
N GLU A 256 -10.24 -8.97 27.68
CA GLU A 256 -11.16 -8.02 27.03
C GLU A 256 -10.46 -7.14 25.97
N GLY A 257 -9.13 -7.00 26.05
CA GLY A 257 -8.33 -6.32 25.03
C GLY A 257 -8.04 -7.15 23.78
N GLY A 258 -7.10 -6.67 22.96
CA GLY A 258 -6.56 -7.41 21.82
C GLY A 258 -6.99 -6.90 20.45
N ALA A 259 -7.37 -5.63 20.32
CA ALA A 259 -7.70 -5.06 19.01
C ALA A 259 -6.46 -5.03 18.12
N VAL A 260 -6.56 -5.63 16.93
CA VAL A 260 -5.49 -5.65 15.93
C VAL A 260 -5.73 -4.51 14.96
N MET A 261 -4.84 -3.52 14.95
CA MET A 261 -5.06 -2.27 14.23
C MET A 261 -3.91 -1.98 13.27
N PHE A 262 -4.23 -1.38 12.13
CA PHE A 262 -3.28 -0.98 11.10
C PHE A 262 -3.39 0.52 10.80
N THR A 263 -2.30 1.11 10.31
CA THR A 263 -2.34 2.41 9.64
C THR A 263 -2.89 2.26 8.24
N ARG A 264 -3.65 3.25 7.76
CA ARG A 264 -4.12 3.26 6.38
C ARG A 264 -2.93 3.39 5.42
N ASP A 265 -2.82 2.49 4.45
CA ASP A 265 -1.79 2.57 3.42
C ASP A 265 -2.15 3.67 2.40
N ASN A 266 -1.67 4.90 2.62
CA ASN A 266 -1.89 6.00 1.68
C ASN A 266 -1.24 5.75 0.30
N ALA A 267 -0.21 4.91 0.18
CA ALA A 267 0.43 4.62 -1.11
C ALA A 267 -0.39 3.62 -1.95
N SER A 268 -1.12 2.70 -1.31
CA SER A 268 -2.09 1.84 -2.01
C SER A 268 -3.37 2.56 -2.42
N VAL A 269 -3.62 3.75 -1.86
CA VAL A 269 -4.80 4.57 -2.12
C VAL A 269 -4.54 5.54 -3.29
N GLU A 270 -3.32 6.09 -3.41
CA GLU A 270 -2.97 7.08 -4.45
C GLU A 270 -3.03 6.54 -5.89
N LEU A 271 -2.58 5.31 -6.17
CA LEU A 271 -2.58 4.79 -7.55
C LEU A 271 -4.00 4.41 -8.04
N PRO A 272 -4.83 3.67 -7.28
CA PRO A 272 -6.22 3.45 -7.67
C PRO A 272 -7.02 4.75 -7.81
N GLU A 273 -6.81 5.74 -6.94
CA GLU A 273 -7.44 7.06 -7.06
C GLU A 273 -6.95 7.80 -8.31
N ALA A 274 -5.66 7.73 -8.65
CA ALA A 274 -5.12 8.31 -9.89
C ALA A 274 -5.67 7.62 -11.15
N CYS A 275 -5.74 6.29 -11.18
CA CYS A 275 -6.35 5.52 -12.26
C CYS A 275 -7.84 5.84 -12.42
N GLN A 276 -8.56 5.98 -11.30
CA GLN A 276 -9.94 6.41 -11.29
C GLN A 276 -10.08 7.84 -11.84
N ALA A 277 -9.26 8.78 -11.37
CA ALA A 277 -9.26 10.17 -11.83
C ALA A 277 -8.96 10.27 -13.34
N LEU A 278 -8.07 9.43 -13.87
CA LEU A 278 -7.81 9.34 -15.30
C LEU A 278 -9.04 8.85 -16.08
N LEU A 279 -9.67 7.77 -15.64
CA LEU A 279 -10.91 7.29 -16.26
C LEU A 279 -12.01 8.36 -16.22
N GLU A 280 -12.18 9.04 -15.09
CA GLU A 280 -13.13 10.15 -14.97
C GLU A 280 -12.79 11.32 -15.91
N LYS A 281 -11.51 11.63 -16.09
CA LYS A 281 -11.06 12.65 -17.03
C LYS A 281 -11.44 12.27 -18.46
N VAL A 282 -11.20 11.03 -18.90
CA VAL A 282 -11.60 10.54 -20.24
C VAL A 282 -13.11 10.68 -20.44
N LEU A 283 -13.91 10.23 -19.48
CA LEU A 283 -15.37 10.34 -19.54
C LEU A 283 -15.85 11.80 -19.59
N ARG A 284 -15.26 12.69 -18.78
CA ARG A 284 -15.61 14.13 -18.79
C ARG A 284 -15.25 14.79 -20.11
N THR A 285 -14.06 14.51 -20.67
CA THR A 285 -13.66 15.02 -22.00
C THR A 285 -14.61 14.51 -23.11
N ALA A 286 -15.21 13.33 -22.93
CA ALA A 286 -16.24 12.82 -23.83
C ALA A 286 -17.60 13.53 -23.72
N GLY A 287 -17.83 14.30 -22.66
CA GLY A 287 -19.14 14.87 -22.30
C GLY A 287 -20.05 13.90 -21.54
N LEU A 288 -19.50 12.83 -20.96
CA LEU A 288 -20.23 11.91 -20.09
C LEU A 288 -20.13 12.44 -18.64
N GLU A 289 -21.13 13.23 -18.21
CA GLU A 289 -21.17 13.78 -16.87
C GLU A 289 -21.26 12.70 -15.78
N ILE A 290 -20.45 12.86 -14.74
CA ILE A 290 -20.29 11.90 -13.63
C ILE A 290 -20.98 12.42 -12.35
N ASN A 291 -21.17 13.74 -12.24
CA ASN A 291 -21.71 14.42 -11.06
C ASN A 291 -22.95 15.23 -11.46
N GLY A 292 -24.12 14.61 -11.46
CA GLY A 292 -25.37 15.36 -11.44
C GLY A 292 -25.57 15.97 -10.05
N LYS A 293 -25.04 17.17 -9.81
CA LYS A 293 -25.68 18.09 -8.85
C LYS A 293 -26.73 18.85 -9.64
N GLU A 294 -27.98 18.70 -9.21
CA GLU A 294 -29.14 19.47 -9.65
C GLU A 294 -29.41 19.40 -11.16
N ARG A 295 -30.25 18.43 -11.57
CA ARG A 295 -31.24 18.76 -12.60
C ARG A 295 -32.08 19.89 -12.02
N ASP A 296 -31.80 21.11 -12.47
CA ASP A 296 -32.56 22.31 -12.16
C ASP A 296 -34.05 22.02 -12.35
N GLU A 297 -34.84 22.08 -11.27
CA GLU A 297 -36.28 21.74 -11.24
C GLU A 297 -37.14 22.70 -12.08
N THR A 298 -36.53 23.62 -12.82
CA THR A 298 -37.19 24.61 -13.66
C THR A 298 -37.20 24.26 -15.16
N ALA A 299 -36.45 23.24 -15.60
CA ALA A 299 -36.54 22.75 -16.98
C ALA A 299 -37.50 21.56 -17.07
N ARG A 300 -38.75 21.84 -17.46
CA ARG A 300 -39.71 20.82 -17.93
C ARG A 300 -39.21 20.22 -19.24
N GLU A 301 -38.25 19.30 -19.18
CA GLU A 301 -37.99 18.37 -20.28
C GLU A 301 -38.81 17.10 -20.08
N GLU A 302 -39.50 16.69 -21.15
CA GLU A 302 -40.41 15.54 -21.15
C GLU A 302 -39.69 14.24 -20.73
N PRO A 303 -40.39 13.27 -20.09
CA PRO A 303 -39.77 12.12 -19.43
C PRO A 303 -39.18 11.05 -20.37
N ASN A 304 -39.06 11.30 -21.68
CA ASN A 304 -39.01 10.25 -22.70
C ASN A 304 -37.74 10.21 -23.58
N THR A 305 -36.60 10.76 -23.16
CA THR A 305 -35.40 10.94 -24.01
C THR A 305 -34.09 10.35 -23.48
N ALA A 306 -34.09 9.47 -22.47
CA ALA A 306 -32.86 8.82 -22.02
C ALA A 306 -32.36 7.80 -23.07
N LYS A 307 -31.29 8.15 -23.80
CA LYS A 307 -30.67 7.28 -24.81
C LYS A 307 -29.98 6.09 -24.15
N LYS A 308 -30.20 4.88 -24.67
CA LYS A 308 -29.49 3.67 -24.21
C LYS A 308 -28.00 3.82 -24.51
N ARG A 309 -27.11 3.56 -23.55
CA ARG A 309 -25.65 3.65 -23.73
C ARG A 309 -24.99 2.28 -23.70
N VAL A 310 -24.18 1.98 -24.71
CA VAL A 310 -23.45 0.71 -24.85
C VAL A 310 -21.96 0.96 -24.98
N LEU A 311 -21.16 0.18 -24.25
CA LEU A 311 -19.71 0.30 -24.20
C LEU A 311 -19.02 -1.02 -24.57
N LEU A 312 -18.08 -0.94 -25.51
CA LEU A 312 -17.06 -1.96 -25.74
C LEU A 312 -15.73 -1.50 -25.13
N ASP A 313 -15.23 -2.22 -24.14
CA ASP A 313 -13.98 -1.96 -23.45
C ASP A 313 -12.86 -2.90 -23.94
N LEU A 314 -11.84 -2.32 -24.53
CA LEU A 314 -10.74 -2.99 -25.19
C LEU A 314 -9.53 -3.10 -24.25
N GLY A 315 -9.38 -4.23 -23.57
CA GLY A 315 -8.31 -4.45 -22.60
C GLY A 315 -8.73 -4.03 -21.19
N PHE A 316 -9.80 -4.63 -20.66
CA PHE A 316 -10.33 -4.31 -19.32
C PHE A 316 -9.44 -4.73 -18.14
N GLY A 317 -8.29 -5.35 -18.42
CA GLY A 317 -7.34 -5.80 -17.42
C GLY A 317 -7.96 -6.74 -16.38
N CYS A 318 -7.64 -6.52 -15.12
CA CYS A 318 -8.18 -7.29 -13.98
C CYS A 318 -9.60 -6.87 -13.55
N GLY A 319 -10.27 -5.96 -14.29
CA GLY A 319 -11.68 -5.62 -14.05
C GLY A 319 -11.95 -4.49 -13.04
N GLU A 320 -10.94 -3.72 -12.62
CA GLU A 320 -11.16 -2.53 -11.77
C GLU A 320 -12.07 -1.51 -12.46
N GLN A 321 -11.76 -1.12 -13.70
CA GLN A 321 -12.57 -0.19 -14.49
C GLN A 321 -13.96 -0.75 -14.81
N THR A 322 -14.06 -2.06 -15.08
CA THR A 322 -15.35 -2.76 -15.27
C THR A 322 -16.26 -2.54 -14.07
N ILE A 323 -15.77 -2.79 -12.86
CA ILE A 323 -16.55 -2.63 -11.63
C ILE A 323 -16.90 -1.17 -11.37
N TYR A 324 -15.95 -0.26 -11.61
CA TYR A 324 -16.16 1.17 -11.40
C TYR A 324 -17.27 1.74 -12.31
N LEU A 325 -17.32 1.29 -13.56
CA LEU A 325 -18.31 1.75 -14.54
C LEU A 325 -19.70 1.12 -14.36
N THR A 326 -19.76 -0.10 -13.81
CA THR A 326 -21.01 -0.89 -13.79
C THR A 326 -21.63 -1.06 -12.40
N MET A 327 -20.86 -0.92 -11.32
CA MET A 327 -21.27 -1.29 -9.95
C MET A 327 -20.89 -0.25 -8.89
N ASN A 328 -20.62 1.00 -9.26
CA ASN A 328 -20.28 2.03 -8.29
C ASN A 328 -21.52 2.54 -7.54
N SER A 329 -21.68 2.10 -6.28
CA SER A 329 -22.78 2.48 -5.38
C SER A 329 -22.80 3.97 -5.01
N ALA A 330 -21.71 4.70 -5.23
CA ALA A 330 -21.64 6.14 -4.94
C ALA A 330 -22.30 7.02 -6.03
N ARG A 331 -22.80 6.43 -7.12
CA ARG A 331 -23.43 7.16 -8.22
C ARG A 331 -24.94 6.91 -8.29
N PRO A 332 -25.77 7.96 -8.37
CA PRO A 332 -27.23 7.83 -8.43
C PRO A 332 -27.75 7.29 -9.79
N SER A 333 -26.96 7.38 -10.86
CA SER A 333 -27.35 6.95 -12.21
C SER A 333 -26.21 6.23 -12.94
N ARG A 334 -26.56 5.22 -13.74
CA ARG A 334 -25.62 4.38 -14.51
C ARG A 334 -25.11 5.16 -15.72
N ILE A 335 -23.83 5.01 -16.07
CA ILE A 335 -23.29 5.61 -17.30
C ILE A 335 -23.60 4.75 -18.51
N PHE A 336 -23.49 3.42 -18.39
CA PHE A 336 -23.73 2.47 -19.48
C PHE A 336 -24.74 1.41 -19.07
N ASP A 337 -25.69 1.12 -19.96
CA ASP A 337 -26.70 0.08 -19.79
C ASP A 337 -26.13 -1.31 -20.09
N GLU A 338 -25.21 -1.38 -21.04
CA GLU A 338 -24.58 -2.61 -21.50
C GLU A 338 -23.07 -2.41 -21.66
N TYR A 339 -22.30 -3.30 -21.04
CA TYR A 339 -20.84 -3.28 -21.02
C TYR A 339 -20.30 -4.61 -21.57
N ILE A 340 -19.46 -4.51 -22.58
CA ILE A 340 -18.77 -5.65 -23.19
C ILE A 340 -17.27 -5.42 -23.05
N GLY A 341 -16.58 -6.31 -22.34
CA GLY A 341 -15.13 -6.23 -22.16
C GLY A 341 -14.41 -7.32 -22.96
N ILE A 342 -13.30 -6.97 -23.61
CA ILE A 342 -12.38 -7.94 -24.23
C ILE A 342 -10.99 -7.80 -23.60
N THR A 343 -10.32 -8.91 -23.30
CA THR A 343 -8.88 -8.93 -22.98
C THR A 343 -8.21 -10.11 -23.66
N LEU A 344 -6.94 -9.96 -24.05
CA LEU A 344 -6.16 -11.06 -24.63
C LEU A 344 -5.59 -11.99 -23.53
N ASP A 345 -5.41 -11.47 -22.30
CA ASP A 345 -4.80 -12.20 -21.20
C ASP A 345 -5.84 -13.06 -20.45
N LYS A 346 -5.69 -14.38 -20.56
CA LYS A 346 -6.57 -15.37 -19.93
C LYS A 346 -6.57 -15.31 -18.40
N VAL A 347 -5.45 -14.92 -17.78
CA VAL A 347 -5.34 -14.78 -16.32
C VAL A 347 -6.11 -13.56 -15.86
N GLN A 348 -5.95 -12.43 -16.55
CA GLN A 348 -6.72 -11.20 -16.28
C GLN A 348 -8.23 -11.43 -16.45
N HIS A 349 -8.64 -12.10 -17.54
CA HIS A 349 -10.02 -12.50 -17.78
C HIS A 349 -10.59 -13.32 -16.62
N GLY A 350 -9.87 -14.37 -16.21
CA GLY A 350 -10.29 -15.24 -15.10
C GLY A 350 -10.39 -14.50 -13.76
N PHE A 351 -9.50 -13.54 -13.50
CA PHE A 351 -9.53 -12.72 -12.29
C PHE A 351 -10.74 -11.78 -12.28
N ALA A 352 -10.96 -11.04 -13.38
CA ALA A 352 -12.08 -10.12 -13.52
C ALA A 352 -13.43 -10.84 -13.39
N GLN A 353 -13.58 -12.01 -14.01
CA GLN A 353 -14.81 -12.81 -13.95
C GLN A 353 -15.14 -13.26 -12.52
N LYS A 354 -14.15 -13.77 -11.77
CA LYS A 354 -14.33 -14.16 -10.35
C LYS A 354 -14.73 -12.96 -9.49
N ARG A 355 -14.04 -11.83 -9.68
CA ARG A 355 -14.29 -10.60 -8.92
C ARG A 355 -15.70 -10.06 -9.17
N LEU A 356 -16.16 -10.09 -10.42
CA LEU A 356 -17.52 -9.70 -10.80
C LEU A 356 -18.57 -10.61 -10.16
N GLN A 357 -18.37 -11.93 -10.21
CA GLN A 357 -19.28 -12.92 -9.61
C GLN A 357 -19.40 -12.72 -8.09
N GLN A 358 -18.29 -12.50 -7.38
CA GLN A 358 -18.29 -12.22 -5.95
C GLN A 358 -19.09 -10.97 -5.61
N LYS A 359 -18.90 -9.87 -6.35
CA LYS A 359 -19.66 -8.63 -6.11
C LYS A 359 -21.15 -8.79 -6.35
N ILE A 360 -21.55 -9.53 -7.39
CA ILE A 360 -22.97 -9.82 -7.66
C ILE A 360 -23.58 -10.66 -6.52
N LEU A 361 -22.85 -11.68 -6.04
CA LEU A 361 -23.29 -12.53 -4.93
C LEU A 361 -23.46 -11.75 -3.61
N HIS A 362 -22.51 -10.87 -3.29
CA HIS A 362 -22.56 -10.06 -2.06
C HIS A 362 -23.52 -8.86 -2.15
N GLY A 363 -23.77 -8.32 -3.34
CA GLY A 363 -24.62 -7.13 -3.56
C GLY A 363 -26.12 -7.39 -3.41
N ASN A 364 -26.59 -8.63 -3.47
CA ASN A 364 -28.02 -8.98 -3.33
C ASN A 364 -28.57 -8.88 -1.89
N GLN A 365 -27.76 -8.45 -0.90
CA GLN A 365 -28.17 -8.31 0.51
C GLN A 365 -28.42 -6.87 0.97
N GLN A 366 -28.13 -5.85 0.15
CA GLN A 366 -28.46 -4.45 0.44
C GLN A 366 -29.23 -3.87 -0.74
N GLU A 367 -30.45 -3.40 -0.49
CA GLU A 367 -31.35 -2.77 -1.46
C GLU A 367 -30.65 -1.71 -2.32
N ILE A 368 -30.93 -1.69 -3.63
CA ILE A 368 -31.20 -0.47 -4.41
C ILE A 368 -31.98 -0.88 -5.68
N SER A 369 -33.05 -0.12 -5.92
CA SER A 369 -34.13 -0.27 -6.91
C SER A 369 -33.71 -0.09 -8.39
N THR A 370 -32.48 -0.46 -8.78
CA THR A 370 -31.99 -0.28 -10.15
C THR A 370 -31.53 -1.61 -10.76
N ARG A 371 -32.13 -2.01 -11.89
CA ARG A 371 -31.68 -3.19 -12.69
C ARG A 371 -30.16 -3.15 -12.92
N PRO A 372 -29.41 -4.25 -12.80
CA PRO A 372 -27.97 -4.24 -13.07
C PRO A 372 -27.68 -3.97 -14.57
N SER A 373 -26.56 -3.32 -14.88
CA SER A 373 -26.05 -3.24 -16.26
C SER A 373 -25.81 -4.66 -16.79
N LYS A 374 -26.07 -4.90 -18.07
CA LYS A 374 -25.74 -6.17 -18.71
C LYS A 374 -24.24 -6.21 -18.99
N ILE A 375 -23.52 -7.17 -18.41
CA ILE A 375 -22.06 -7.25 -18.47
C ILE A 375 -21.64 -8.55 -19.14
N SER A 376 -20.79 -8.47 -20.17
CA SER A 376 -20.21 -9.62 -20.86
C SER A 376 -18.70 -9.45 -20.99
N LEU A 377 -17.92 -10.45 -20.55
CA LEU A 377 -16.45 -10.41 -20.57
C LEU A 377 -15.89 -11.56 -21.41
N PHE A 378 -15.04 -11.24 -22.39
CA PHE A 378 -14.48 -12.20 -23.34
C PHE A 378 -12.95 -12.22 -23.33
N CYS A 379 -12.39 -13.39 -23.62
CA CYS A 379 -10.95 -13.58 -23.81
C CYS A 379 -10.66 -13.68 -25.32
N ALA A 380 -10.26 -12.57 -25.96
CA ALA A 380 -10.02 -12.48 -27.40
C ALA A 380 -9.02 -11.36 -27.73
N ASP A 381 -8.50 -11.34 -28.95
CA ASP A 381 -7.59 -10.29 -29.42
C ASP A 381 -8.36 -9.03 -29.83
N ALA A 382 -8.37 -8.04 -28.95
CA ALA A 382 -9.04 -6.75 -29.18
C ALA A 382 -8.47 -5.97 -30.39
N ALA A 383 -7.23 -6.25 -30.82
CA ALA A 383 -6.63 -5.61 -31.99
C ALA A 383 -7.19 -6.13 -33.31
N ARG A 384 -7.75 -7.35 -33.32
CA ARG A 384 -8.14 -8.07 -34.53
C ARG A 384 -9.60 -8.55 -34.49
N PRO A 385 -10.58 -7.64 -34.65
CA PRO A 385 -12.00 -7.99 -34.75
C PRO A 385 -12.33 -9.11 -35.73
N SER A 386 -11.58 -9.21 -36.83
CA SER A 386 -11.73 -10.29 -37.83
C SER A 386 -11.49 -11.71 -37.26
N THR A 387 -10.85 -11.83 -36.10
CA THR A 387 -10.52 -13.11 -35.46
C THR A 387 -11.44 -13.47 -34.28
N TRP A 388 -12.43 -12.62 -33.98
CA TRP A 388 -13.30 -12.83 -32.83
C TRP A 388 -14.20 -14.06 -33.02
N PRO A 389 -14.39 -14.88 -31.97
CA PRO A 389 -15.35 -15.97 -31.99
C PRO A 389 -16.78 -15.47 -32.27
N ASP A 390 -17.60 -16.33 -32.87
CA ASP A 390 -19.00 -16.02 -33.21
C ASP A 390 -19.82 -15.52 -32.01
N GLU A 391 -19.52 -16.01 -30.81
CA GLU A 391 -20.17 -15.56 -29.57
C GLU A 391 -19.93 -14.08 -29.28
N VAL A 392 -18.71 -13.59 -29.48
CA VAL A 392 -18.33 -12.18 -29.28
C VAL A 392 -19.03 -11.33 -30.32
N THR A 393 -18.94 -11.74 -31.59
CA THR A 393 -19.55 -11.05 -32.72
C THR A 393 -21.06 -10.94 -32.54
N LYS A 394 -21.73 -12.05 -32.22
CA LYS A 394 -23.18 -12.07 -31.95
C LYS A 394 -23.57 -11.14 -30.80
N THR A 395 -22.84 -11.20 -29.69
CA THR A 395 -23.09 -10.34 -28.52
C THR A 395 -22.98 -8.86 -28.88
N LEU A 396 -21.97 -8.47 -29.67
CA LEU A 396 -21.80 -7.10 -30.15
C LEU A 396 -22.90 -6.67 -31.12
N HIS A 397 -23.26 -7.54 -32.08
CA HIS A 397 -24.35 -7.27 -33.03
C HIS A 397 -25.67 -6.99 -32.32
N ASP A 398 -26.00 -7.80 -31.30
CA ASP A 398 -27.21 -7.65 -30.49
C ASP A 398 -27.15 -6.38 -29.63
N ALA A 399 -26.03 -6.16 -28.93
CA ALA A 399 -25.87 -5.05 -27.99
C ALA A 399 -25.86 -3.68 -28.68
N PHE A 400 -25.09 -3.53 -29.76
CA PHE A 400 -24.95 -2.28 -30.53
C PHE A 400 -26.07 -2.06 -31.55
N SER A 401 -26.99 -3.03 -31.68
CA SER A 401 -28.09 -2.99 -32.64
C SER A 401 -27.62 -2.59 -34.05
N ILE A 402 -26.60 -3.30 -34.55
CA ILE A 402 -25.85 -2.93 -35.76
C ILE A 402 -26.75 -2.78 -37.00
N ASN A 403 -27.83 -3.57 -37.06
CA ASN A 403 -28.80 -3.57 -38.16
C ASN A 403 -29.92 -2.53 -38.00
N ASP A 404 -29.97 -1.80 -36.89
CA ASP A 404 -30.99 -0.78 -36.61
C ASP A 404 -30.38 0.62 -36.70
N SER A 405 -30.59 1.27 -37.85
CA SER A 405 -30.12 2.64 -38.10
C SER A 405 -30.93 3.71 -37.37
N ASN A 406 -32.06 3.35 -36.74
CA ASN A 406 -32.98 4.28 -36.07
C ASN A 406 -32.98 4.10 -34.54
N SER A 407 -32.02 3.36 -33.99
CA SER A 407 -31.98 3.11 -32.55
C SER A 407 -31.59 4.39 -31.78
N ASN A 408 -32.37 4.71 -30.75
CA ASN A 408 -32.10 5.81 -29.82
C ASN A 408 -30.97 5.43 -28.84
N MET A 409 -29.77 5.19 -29.38
CA MET A 409 -28.62 4.62 -28.67
C MET A 409 -27.34 5.44 -28.88
N GLU A 410 -26.56 5.57 -27.83
CA GLU A 410 -25.19 6.08 -27.88
C GLU A 410 -24.20 4.90 -27.74
N ARG A 411 -23.25 4.86 -28.67
CA ARG A 411 -22.33 3.73 -28.84
C ARG A 411 -20.92 4.19 -28.54
N TYR A 412 -20.21 3.45 -27.69
CA TYR A 412 -18.86 3.80 -27.26
C TYR A 412 -17.91 2.61 -27.37
N VAL A 413 -16.68 2.89 -27.80
CA VAL A 413 -15.55 1.99 -27.74
C VAL A 413 -14.48 2.67 -26.89
N MET A 414 -13.91 1.95 -25.94
CA MET A 414 -12.93 2.50 -25.01
C MET A 414 -11.64 1.68 -25.01
N GLY A 415 -10.51 2.37 -24.99
CA GLY A 415 -9.20 1.76 -24.79
C GLY A 415 -8.36 2.59 -23.83
N LEU A 416 -8.24 2.15 -22.58
CA LEU A 416 -7.42 2.80 -21.56
C LEU A 416 -6.09 2.06 -21.42
N ASP A 417 -4.99 2.74 -21.72
CA ASP A 417 -3.62 2.23 -21.51
C ASP A 417 -3.35 0.87 -22.20
N THR A 418 -3.89 0.71 -23.40
CA THR A 418 -4.06 -0.60 -24.07
C THR A 418 -3.75 -0.56 -25.56
N LEU A 419 -4.19 0.49 -26.27
CA LEU A 419 -4.16 0.54 -27.74
C LEU A 419 -2.74 0.53 -28.31
N TYR A 420 -1.74 1.09 -27.61
CA TYR A 420 -0.34 1.02 -28.04
C TYR A 420 0.27 -0.39 -27.97
N HIS A 421 -0.37 -1.34 -27.29
CA HIS A 421 0.04 -2.75 -27.31
C HIS A 421 -0.46 -3.53 -28.53
N PHE A 422 -1.37 -2.96 -29.34
CA PHE A 422 -2.09 -3.71 -30.37
C PHE A 422 -1.19 -4.14 -31.53
N TYR A 423 -1.24 -5.42 -31.88
CA TYR A 423 -0.45 -5.96 -32.99
C TYR A 423 -1.38 -6.47 -34.11
N PRO A 424 -1.13 -6.12 -35.39
CA PRO A 424 -0.01 -5.32 -35.90
C PRO A 424 -0.18 -3.80 -35.75
N SER A 425 -1.42 -3.29 -35.56
CA SER A 425 -1.70 -1.86 -35.35
C SER A 425 -3.11 -1.64 -34.80
N ARG A 426 -3.44 -0.38 -34.43
CA ARG A 426 -4.79 0.05 -34.02
C ARG A 426 -5.80 0.22 -35.18
N ARG A 427 -5.33 0.15 -36.43
CA ARG A 427 -6.13 0.54 -37.61
C ARG A 427 -7.37 -0.33 -37.82
N GLU A 428 -7.25 -1.64 -37.62
CA GLU A 428 -8.38 -2.57 -37.80
C GLU A 428 -9.49 -2.28 -36.80
N ILE A 429 -9.14 -2.10 -35.52
CA ILE A 429 -10.13 -1.79 -34.48
C ILE A 429 -10.74 -0.41 -34.65
N PHE A 430 -9.99 0.61 -35.09
CA PHE A 430 -10.56 1.93 -35.38
C PHE A 430 -11.58 1.87 -36.51
N LYS A 431 -11.23 1.19 -37.62
CA LYS A 431 -12.14 0.98 -38.74
C LYS A 431 -13.39 0.22 -38.30
N TYR A 432 -13.24 -0.83 -37.50
CA TYR A 432 -14.37 -1.59 -36.95
C TYR A 432 -15.26 -0.72 -36.05
N SER A 433 -14.65 0.07 -35.15
CA SER A 433 -15.35 0.97 -34.22
C SER A 433 -16.21 2.01 -34.95
N HIS A 434 -15.66 2.63 -36.00
CA HIS A 434 -16.39 3.62 -36.79
C HIS A 434 -17.37 2.99 -37.78
N SER A 435 -16.88 2.12 -38.66
CA SER A 435 -17.63 1.64 -39.83
C SER A 435 -18.70 0.59 -39.48
N ILE A 436 -18.43 -0.25 -38.48
CA ILE A 436 -19.32 -1.35 -38.10
C ILE A 436 -20.13 -0.99 -36.86
N LEU A 437 -19.46 -0.54 -35.80
CA LEU A 437 -20.13 -0.21 -34.54
C LEU A 437 -20.73 1.20 -34.53
N ARG A 438 -20.34 2.12 -35.43
CA ARG A 438 -20.77 3.53 -35.41
C ARG A 438 -20.62 4.15 -34.02
N ALA A 439 -19.47 3.90 -33.39
CA ALA A 439 -19.23 4.22 -31.99
C ALA A 439 -18.21 5.35 -31.81
N ASN A 440 -18.45 6.17 -30.79
CA ASN A 440 -17.49 7.16 -30.31
C ASN A 440 -16.29 6.44 -29.68
N LEU A 441 -15.08 6.85 -30.02
CA LEU A 441 -13.85 6.33 -29.42
C LEU A 441 -13.47 7.16 -28.20
N LEU A 442 -13.18 6.47 -27.08
CA LEU A 442 -12.67 7.03 -25.84
C LEU A 442 -11.33 6.35 -25.53
N ALA A 443 -10.22 7.08 -25.45
CA ALA A 443 -8.95 6.42 -25.15
C ALA A 443 -8.03 7.26 -24.27
N PHE A 444 -7.15 6.54 -23.60
CA PHE A 444 -5.92 7.07 -23.06
C PHE A 444 -4.76 6.31 -23.73
N ASP A 445 -3.82 7.04 -24.32
CA ASP A 445 -2.74 6.46 -25.12
C ASP A 445 -1.43 7.26 -24.95
N LEU A 446 -0.33 6.65 -25.42
CA LEU A 446 1.01 7.21 -25.37
C LEU A 446 1.47 7.65 -26.76
N PHE A 447 1.95 8.89 -26.86
CA PHE A 447 2.34 9.56 -28.09
C PHE A 447 3.83 9.84 -28.12
N LEU A 448 4.43 9.91 -29.30
CA LEU A 448 5.73 10.54 -29.47
C LEU A 448 5.61 12.05 -29.27
N ALA A 449 6.57 12.65 -28.56
CA ALA A 449 6.63 14.09 -28.40
C ALA A 449 6.81 14.82 -29.76
N PRO A 450 6.23 16.02 -29.93
CA PRO A 450 6.30 16.76 -31.17
C PRO A 450 7.73 17.14 -31.52
N SER A 451 7.98 17.24 -32.83
CA SER A 451 9.31 17.42 -33.40
C SER A 451 9.85 18.83 -33.14
N ASN A 452 10.86 18.96 -32.27
CA ASN A 452 11.80 20.07 -32.39
C ASN A 452 12.88 19.70 -33.43
N PRO A 453 13.07 20.51 -34.49
CA PRO A 453 14.08 20.24 -35.50
C PRO A 453 15.47 20.46 -34.88
N SER A 454 16.38 19.49 -35.05
CA SER A 454 17.82 19.52 -34.67
C SER A 454 18.21 19.15 -33.23
N SER A 455 18.04 17.89 -32.80
CA SER A 455 18.75 17.41 -31.61
C SER A 455 19.14 15.93 -31.71
N LEU A 456 20.45 15.65 -31.60
CA LEU A 456 21.01 14.30 -31.40
C LEU A 456 20.25 13.51 -30.31
N LYS A 457 19.75 14.22 -29.30
CA LYS A 457 18.86 13.72 -28.24
C LYS A 457 17.67 12.90 -28.78
N ARG A 458 17.05 13.29 -29.91
CA ARG A 458 15.93 12.54 -30.52
C ARG A 458 16.35 11.17 -31.05
N ILE A 459 17.50 11.10 -31.73
CA ILE A 459 18.01 9.86 -32.32
C ILE A 459 18.33 8.86 -31.21
N PHE A 460 19.02 9.33 -30.16
CA PHE A 460 19.26 8.52 -28.97
C PHE A 460 17.97 8.09 -28.31
N ASN A 461 16.99 8.98 -28.18
CA ASN A 461 15.72 8.65 -27.52
C ASN A 461 14.86 7.65 -28.30
N ALA A 462 14.80 7.77 -29.63
CA ALA A 462 14.08 6.84 -30.49
C ALA A 462 14.76 5.46 -30.53
N LEU A 463 16.10 5.43 -30.62
CA LEU A 463 16.87 4.19 -30.53
C LEU A 463 16.64 3.51 -29.17
N PHE A 464 16.63 4.30 -28.10
CA PHE A 464 16.43 3.79 -26.75
C PHE A 464 15.01 3.25 -26.53
N LEU A 465 13.97 3.95 -26.98
CA LEU A 465 12.60 3.47 -26.94
C LEU A 465 12.44 2.17 -27.75
N ARG A 466 13.11 2.04 -28.89
CA ARG A 466 13.14 0.81 -29.70
C ARG A 466 13.81 -0.36 -28.99
N LEU A 467 14.80 -0.12 -28.14
CA LEU A 467 15.42 -1.17 -27.32
C LEU A 467 14.50 -1.61 -26.17
N LEU A 468 13.62 -0.73 -25.69
CA LEU A 468 12.70 -1.00 -24.59
C LEU A 468 11.38 -1.65 -25.00
N THR A 469 10.99 -1.54 -26.27
CA THR A 469 9.71 -2.09 -26.75
C THR A 469 9.45 -3.57 -26.43
N PRO A 470 10.45 -4.49 -26.43
CA PRO A 470 10.22 -5.86 -25.97
C PRO A 470 9.86 -5.93 -24.49
N THR A 471 10.46 -5.08 -23.65
CA THR A 471 10.19 -5.05 -22.20
C THR A 471 8.84 -4.42 -21.86
N LEU A 472 8.39 -3.46 -22.67
CA LEU A 472 7.09 -2.82 -22.54
C LEU A 472 5.95 -3.65 -23.14
N GLY A 473 6.25 -4.73 -23.88
CA GLY A 473 5.23 -5.52 -24.57
C GLY A 473 4.44 -4.70 -25.60
N ALA A 474 5.04 -3.67 -26.18
CA ALA A 474 4.40 -2.75 -27.12
C ALA A 474 5.30 -2.54 -28.35
N PRO A 475 4.84 -2.84 -29.59
CA PRO A 475 5.64 -2.62 -30.80
C PRO A 475 6.07 -1.16 -30.95
N PHE A 476 7.35 -0.91 -31.30
CA PHE A 476 7.86 0.46 -31.49
C PHE A 476 7.03 1.28 -32.47
N GLY A 477 6.56 0.65 -33.55
CA GLY A 477 5.73 1.30 -34.58
C GLY A 477 4.38 1.81 -34.09
N ASN A 478 3.94 1.43 -32.88
CA ASN A 478 2.69 1.90 -32.30
C ASN A 478 2.85 3.22 -31.52
N PHE A 479 4.05 3.61 -31.14
CA PHE A 479 4.31 4.93 -30.59
C PHE A 479 4.34 5.93 -31.75
N VAL A 480 3.25 6.66 -31.93
CA VAL A 480 3.04 7.58 -33.06
C VAL A 480 2.83 9.00 -32.55
N SER A 481 3.01 10.00 -33.41
CA SER A 481 2.69 11.39 -33.06
C SER A 481 1.17 11.62 -33.00
N PRO A 482 0.69 12.66 -32.31
CA PRO A 482 -0.73 13.02 -32.31
C PRO A 482 -1.30 13.23 -33.72
N GLU A 483 -0.53 13.80 -34.64
CA GLU A 483 -0.94 14.02 -36.03
C GLU A 483 -1.13 12.69 -36.77
N THR A 484 -0.18 11.77 -36.60
CA THR A 484 -0.26 10.43 -37.20
C THR A 484 -1.45 9.65 -36.62
N TYR A 485 -1.72 9.79 -35.33
CA TYR A 485 -2.87 9.18 -34.68
C TYR A 485 -4.20 9.73 -35.24
N THR A 486 -4.26 11.05 -35.43
CA THR A 486 -5.41 11.74 -36.03
C THR A 486 -5.66 11.20 -37.44
N THR A 487 -4.61 11.07 -38.26
CA THR A 487 -4.72 10.47 -39.61
C THR A 487 -5.25 9.03 -39.55
N MET A 488 -4.83 8.21 -38.58
CA MET A 488 -5.39 6.85 -38.43
C MET A 488 -6.89 6.85 -38.12
N LEU A 489 -7.39 7.85 -37.38
CA LEU A 489 -8.82 7.99 -37.07
C LEU A 489 -9.60 8.54 -38.27
N GLU A 490 -9.02 9.50 -39.01
CA GLU A 490 -9.59 10.02 -40.26
C GLU A 490 -9.74 8.92 -41.31
N GLU A 491 -8.73 8.07 -41.47
CA GLU A 491 -8.78 6.91 -42.36
C GLU A 491 -9.82 5.87 -41.94
N ALA A 492 -10.14 5.79 -40.64
CA ALA A 492 -11.24 4.96 -40.14
C ALA A 492 -12.63 5.57 -40.43
N GLY A 493 -12.67 6.89 -40.62
CA GLY A 493 -13.82 7.68 -41.05
C GLY A 493 -14.29 8.75 -40.06
N TYR A 494 -13.59 8.95 -38.93
CA TYR A 494 -13.90 10.05 -38.00
C TYR A 494 -13.51 11.39 -38.63
N LYS A 495 -14.37 12.41 -38.53
CA LYS A 495 -14.05 13.75 -39.02
C LYS A 495 -13.05 14.46 -38.12
N THR A 496 -12.13 15.22 -38.71
CA THR A 496 -11.07 15.96 -38.01
C THR A 496 -11.62 16.88 -36.92
N GLU A 497 -12.72 17.59 -37.18
CA GLU A 497 -13.38 18.47 -36.21
C GLU A 497 -13.98 17.74 -35.00
N ASN A 498 -14.19 16.43 -35.09
CA ASN A 498 -14.74 15.59 -34.03
C ASN A 498 -13.67 14.81 -33.27
N ILE A 499 -12.38 15.03 -33.59
CA ILE A 499 -11.24 14.39 -32.93
C ILE A 499 -10.60 15.39 -31.96
N VAL A 500 -10.49 14.99 -30.70
CA VAL A 500 -9.82 15.73 -29.63
C VAL A 500 -8.71 14.86 -29.07
N ILE A 501 -7.48 15.38 -29.08
CA ILE A 501 -6.35 14.79 -28.37
C ILE A 501 -5.87 15.81 -27.34
N GLU A 502 -6.21 15.59 -26.08
CA GLU A 502 -5.83 16.43 -24.95
C GLU A 502 -4.58 15.88 -24.29
N ASP A 503 -3.53 16.69 -24.20
CA ASP A 503 -2.29 16.31 -23.52
C ASP A 503 -2.44 16.43 -22.00
N ILE A 504 -2.14 15.33 -21.30
CA ILE A 504 -2.17 15.25 -19.83
C ILE A 504 -0.84 14.72 -19.26
N THR A 505 0.24 14.83 -20.02
CA THR A 505 1.60 14.33 -19.72
C THR A 505 2.04 14.70 -18.31
N ASP A 506 1.90 15.97 -17.93
CA ASP A 506 2.37 16.49 -16.63
C ASP A 506 1.57 15.93 -15.45
N HIS A 507 0.29 15.60 -15.66
CA HIS A 507 -0.56 15.03 -14.63
C HIS A 507 -0.32 13.52 -14.44
N VAL A 508 0.05 12.80 -15.49
CA VAL A 508 0.25 11.35 -15.48
C VAL A 508 1.65 10.97 -15.03
N PHE A 509 2.68 11.55 -15.66
CA PHE A 509 4.05 11.09 -15.44
C PHE A 509 4.63 11.58 -14.11
N VAL A 510 4.23 12.75 -13.59
CA VAL A 510 4.69 13.23 -12.28
C VAL A 510 4.17 12.34 -11.15
N GLY A 511 2.87 11.99 -11.19
CA GLY A 511 2.26 11.10 -10.19
C GLY A 511 2.83 9.68 -10.23
N LEU A 512 2.96 9.11 -11.43
CA LEU A 512 3.53 7.76 -11.61
C LEU A 512 5.01 7.70 -11.26
N ALA A 513 5.81 8.72 -11.64
CA ALA A 513 7.21 8.81 -11.26
C ALA A 513 7.38 8.96 -9.74
N GLY A 514 6.55 9.78 -9.08
CA GLY A 514 6.55 9.93 -7.63
C GLY A 514 6.22 8.61 -6.91
N PHE A 515 5.19 7.89 -7.38
CA PHE A 515 4.80 6.57 -6.86
C PHE A 515 5.93 5.54 -7.00
N LEU A 516 6.55 5.44 -8.19
CA LEU A 516 7.62 4.48 -8.45
C LEU A 516 8.93 4.87 -7.76
N ASP A 517 9.24 6.15 -7.62
CA ASP A 517 10.40 6.65 -6.86
C ASP A 517 10.26 6.39 -5.37
N LYS A 518 9.03 6.45 -4.84
CA LYS A 518 8.74 5.99 -3.48
C LYS A 518 9.02 4.49 -3.36
N ARG A 519 8.43 3.65 -4.22
CA ARG A 519 8.67 2.19 -4.23
C ARG A 519 10.13 1.80 -4.42
N CYS A 520 10.89 2.53 -5.25
CA CYS A 520 12.32 2.29 -5.44
C CYS A 520 13.14 2.71 -4.21
N ARG A 521 12.79 3.81 -3.54
CA ARG A 521 13.42 4.24 -2.28
C ARG A 521 13.11 3.26 -1.15
N ASP A 522 11.86 2.83 -1.03
CA ASP A 522 11.39 1.81 -0.08
C ASP A 522 12.23 0.53 -0.23
N MET A 523 12.45 0.08 -1.47
CA MET A 523 13.23 -1.13 -1.78
C MET A 523 14.76 -0.95 -1.59
N ALA A 524 15.29 0.24 -1.85
CA ALA A 524 16.69 0.58 -1.59
C ALA A 524 16.98 0.66 -0.08
N ILE A 525 16.01 1.16 0.70
CA ILE A 525 16.00 1.07 2.16
C ILE A 525 16.04 -0.41 2.54
N MET A 526 15.18 -1.25 1.92
CA MET A 526 15.11 -2.73 2.08
C MET A 526 16.33 -3.55 1.61
N GLY A 527 17.45 -2.92 1.20
CA GLY A 527 18.70 -3.63 0.87
C GLY A 527 18.63 -4.45 -0.44
N LEU A 528 17.53 -4.32 -1.19
CA LEU A 528 17.27 -4.99 -2.46
C LEU A 528 17.64 -4.12 -3.67
N GLY A 529 18.60 -3.21 -3.50
CA GLY A 529 19.09 -2.29 -4.52
C GLY A 529 19.81 -2.95 -5.71
N GLY A 530 19.74 -4.28 -5.86
CA GLY A 530 20.33 -5.05 -6.96
C GLY A 530 19.34 -5.59 -7.99
N TYR A 531 18.02 -5.43 -7.80
CA TYR A 531 17.04 -5.84 -8.82
C TYR A 531 16.96 -4.81 -9.96
N THR A 532 17.83 -5.01 -10.94
CA THR A 532 18.01 -4.18 -12.14
C THR A 532 16.71 -3.89 -12.90
N LYS A 533 15.74 -4.81 -12.93
CA LYS A 533 14.48 -4.66 -13.68
C LYS A 533 13.63 -3.45 -13.25
N TRP A 534 13.56 -3.16 -11.95
CA TRP A 534 12.71 -2.08 -11.41
C TRP A 534 13.43 -0.76 -11.26
N GLN A 535 14.76 -0.79 -11.03
CA GLN A 535 15.59 0.41 -11.17
C GLN A 535 15.61 0.91 -12.61
N VAL A 536 15.67 -0.01 -13.59
CA VAL A 536 15.49 0.32 -15.00
C VAL A 536 14.09 0.86 -15.24
N ALA A 537 13.03 0.32 -14.62
CA ALA A 537 11.69 0.89 -14.73
C ALA A 537 11.58 2.30 -14.13
N GLY A 538 12.05 2.54 -12.90
CA GLY A 538 12.01 3.87 -12.28
C GLY A 538 12.90 4.90 -12.98
N TRP A 539 14.07 4.49 -13.47
CA TRP A 539 14.89 5.31 -14.36
C TRP A 539 14.21 5.55 -15.71
N LEU A 540 13.55 4.55 -16.30
CA LEU A 540 12.79 4.65 -17.54
C LEU A 540 11.65 5.65 -17.40
N PHE A 541 10.83 5.56 -16.36
CA PHE A 541 9.72 6.48 -16.16
C PHE A 541 10.18 7.91 -15.83
N ARG A 542 11.30 8.08 -15.11
CA ARG A 542 11.94 9.39 -14.97
C ARG A 542 12.48 9.91 -16.29
N TRP A 543 13.05 9.06 -17.13
CA TRP A 543 13.49 9.41 -18.47
C TRP A 543 12.31 9.72 -19.39
N LEU A 544 11.15 9.08 -19.23
CA LEU A 544 9.92 9.43 -19.93
C LEU A 544 9.38 10.79 -19.46
N SER A 545 9.34 11.02 -18.14
CA SER A 545 8.87 12.26 -17.51
C SER A 545 9.77 13.47 -17.79
N SER A 546 11.09 13.31 -17.74
CA SER A 546 12.07 14.40 -17.91
C SER A 546 12.67 14.49 -19.32
N GLY A 547 12.59 13.41 -20.10
CA GLY A 547 13.23 13.29 -21.41
C GLY A 547 12.38 13.80 -22.56
N GLY A 548 11.09 14.06 -22.34
CA GLY A 548 10.17 14.56 -23.36
C GLY A 548 10.09 13.65 -24.59
N VAL A 549 10.10 12.33 -24.38
CA VAL A 549 10.11 11.33 -25.46
C VAL A 549 8.70 10.84 -25.76
N LEU A 550 7.99 10.48 -24.70
CA LEU A 550 6.58 10.13 -24.77
C LEU A 550 5.75 11.22 -24.10
N ARG A 551 4.56 11.42 -24.65
CA ARG A 551 3.50 12.26 -24.09
C ARG A 551 2.31 11.38 -23.80
N ALA A 552 1.53 11.72 -22.79
CA ALA A 552 0.33 11.00 -22.41
C ALA A 552 -0.88 11.83 -22.82
N GLY A 553 -1.86 11.23 -23.49
CA GLY A 553 -3.00 11.98 -23.99
C GLY A 553 -4.32 11.24 -23.88
N VAL A 554 -5.38 12.02 -23.65
CA VAL A 554 -6.78 11.60 -23.76
C VAL A 554 -7.23 11.81 -25.19
N VAL A 555 -7.78 10.78 -25.82
CA VAL A 555 -8.29 10.83 -27.19
C VAL A 555 -9.79 10.61 -27.18
N ILE A 556 -10.53 11.54 -27.76
CA ILE A 556 -11.95 11.40 -28.04
C ILE A 556 -12.15 11.55 -29.55
N ALA A 557 -12.83 10.60 -30.19
CA ALA A 557 -13.28 10.74 -31.57
C ALA A 557 -14.78 10.45 -31.66
N LYS A 558 -15.57 11.45 -32.06
CA LYS A 558 -17.04 11.31 -32.12
C LYS A 558 -17.52 10.97 -33.53
N VAL A 559 -18.54 10.12 -33.61
CA VAL A 559 -19.30 9.86 -34.84
C VAL A 559 -20.30 11.00 -35.03
N ASP A 560 -20.49 11.44 -36.28
CA ASP A 560 -21.43 12.50 -36.64
C ASP A 560 -22.91 12.17 -36.42
#